data_AF-A0A932VX37-F1
#
_entry.id   AF-A0A932VX37-F1
#
_cell.length_a   1.000
_cell.length_b   1.000
_cell.length_c   1.000
_cell.angle_alpha   90.00
_cell.angle_beta   90.00
_cell.angle_gamma   90.00
#
_symmetry.space_group_name_H-M   'P 1'
#
loop_
_entity.id
_entity.type
_entity.pdbx_description
1 polymer ?
#
loop_
_entity_poly.entity_id
_entity_poly.type
_entity_poly.pdbx_seq_one_letter_code
_entity_poly.pdbx_strand_id
1 'polypeptide(L)'
;MLASLLAFAQAPARHALKESSLIVPGRSVGGLDLGDDRARTLQLFPKKPNMDEEYKYPFCGGYSEIHWLDFEKKIDGVFVYLKAERVIQIESATPRFRTREGITIYSSPELLRKHFPEMRAFVLLNSGGTVNGGKDLIYWVDQKRGIAFELYYDRRVRNRRVWKTIVFNPGTEFQPEGCVVEPQTWHELEPYALDPLRNLNKESSRNVDQSRLWSTLEKLSEFGRPVGADFDAGVTRVGFSDAELAAREYVMGLMRDAGLAVR
;
A
#
# COMPACT_ATOMS: atom_id res chain seq x y z
N MET A 1 9.68 -62.56 -25.41
CA MET A 1 10.19 -61.43 -24.61
C MET A 1 10.71 -60.37 -25.57
N LEU A 2 9.99 -59.27 -25.76
CA LEU A 2 10.49 -58.05 -26.40
C LEU A 2 9.68 -56.89 -25.81
N ALA A 3 10.31 -56.16 -24.91
CA ALA A 3 9.77 -54.96 -24.29
C ALA A 3 9.94 -53.78 -25.25
N SER A 4 8.91 -52.95 -25.40
CA SER A 4 9.03 -51.67 -26.10
C SER A 4 8.21 -50.58 -25.42
N LEU A 5 8.97 -49.68 -24.77
CA LEU A 5 8.81 -48.23 -24.71
C LEU A 5 7.47 -47.66 -24.18
N LEU A 6 7.44 -47.41 -22.87
CA LEU A 6 6.74 -46.28 -22.27
C LEU A 6 7.57 -45.00 -22.52
N ALA A 7 7.09 -44.11 -23.38
CA ALA A 7 7.59 -42.74 -23.48
C ALA A 7 6.83 -41.85 -22.47
N PHE A 8 7.50 -41.44 -21.39
CA PHE A 8 6.99 -40.42 -20.48
C PHE A 8 7.17 -39.03 -21.11
N ALA A 9 6.07 -38.39 -21.48
CA ALA A 9 6.03 -36.96 -21.75
C ALA A 9 5.97 -36.18 -20.41
N GLN A 10 7.12 -35.77 -19.89
CA GLN A 10 7.20 -34.81 -18.78
C GLN A 10 7.62 -33.43 -19.31
N ALA A 11 6.64 -32.62 -19.72
CA ALA A 11 6.87 -31.20 -20.03
C ALA A 11 5.70 -30.20 -19.76
N PRO A 12 4.62 -30.44 -18.98
CA PRO A 12 3.62 -29.39 -18.72
C PRO A 12 3.89 -28.52 -17.49
N ALA A 13 4.61 -29.01 -16.47
CA ALA A 13 4.65 -28.34 -15.16
C ALA A 13 5.49 -27.04 -15.12
N ARG A 14 6.62 -26.97 -15.84
CA ARG A 14 7.52 -25.80 -15.80
C ARG A 14 6.96 -24.58 -16.53
N HIS A 15 6.17 -24.78 -17.59
CA HIS A 15 5.54 -23.68 -18.33
C HIS A 15 4.37 -23.07 -17.54
N ALA A 16 3.53 -23.91 -16.94
CA ALA A 16 2.42 -23.47 -16.09
C ALA A 16 2.88 -22.65 -14.87
N LEU A 17 3.98 -23.07 -14.21
CA LEU A 17 4.57 -22.32 -13.09
C LEU A 17 5.16 -20.95 -13.50
N LYS A 18 5.59 -20.81 -14.76
CA LYS A 18 6.14 -19.56 -15.28
C LYS A 18 5.05 -18.53 -15.59
N GLU A 19 3.86 -18.99 -15.99
CA GLU A 19 2.69 -18.13 -16.19
C GLU A 19 2.04 -17.75 -14.85
N SER A 20 2.04 -18.64 -13.85
CA SER A 20 1.50 -18.35 -12.51
C SER A 20 2.36 -17.38 -11.68
N SER A 21 3.51 -16.93 -12.19
CA SER A 21 4.37 -15.91 -11.56
C SER A 21 4.37 -14.59 -12.32
N LEU A 22 3.51 -14.45 -13.33
CA LEU A 22 3.47 -13.28 -14.19
C LEU A 22 2.51 -12.21 -13.65
N ILE A 23 2.92 -10.96 -13.82
CA ILE A 23 2.06 -9.78 -13.78
C ILE A 23 1.77 -9.39 -15.22
N VAL A 24 0.49 -9.39 -15.60
CA VAL A 24 0.02 -9.00 -16.92
C VAL A 24 -0.69 -7.65 -16.79
N PRO A 25 -0.13 -6.56 -17.36
CA PRO A 25 -0.77 -5.25 -17.35
C PRO A 25 -2.23 -5.33 -17.77
N GLY A 26 -3.10 -4.67 -17.00
CA GLY A 26 -4.51 -4.56 -17.34
C GLY A 26 -5.32 -5.84 -17.18
N ARG A 27 -4.73 -6.89 -16.59
CA ARG A 27 -5.35 -8.20 -16.58
C ARG A 27 -5.16 -8.97 -15.27
N SER A 28 -3.93 -9.30 -14.87
CA SER A 28 -3.76 -10.25 -13.75
C SER A 28 -2.43 -10.18 -13.00
N VAL A 29 -2.45 -10.77 -11.80
CA VAL A 29 -1.28 -11.09 -10.99
C VAL A 29 -1.39 -12.54 -10.55
N GLY A 30 -0.42 -13.38 -10.92
CA GLY A 30 -0.34 -14.74 -10.38
C GLY A 30 -1.52 -15.66 -10.71
N GLY A 31 -2.22 -15.39 -11.82
CA GLY A 31 -3.41 -16.14 -12.23
C GLY A 31 -4.75 -15.65 -11.63
N LEU A 32 -4.73 -14.59 -10.81
CA LEU A 32 -5.93 -13.85 -10.42
C LEU A 32 -6.19 -12.75 -11.44
N ASP A 33 -7.32 -12.82 -12.14
CA ASP A 33 -7.71 -11.84 -13.16
C ASP A 33 -8.58 -10.71 -12.55
N LEU A 34 -8.50 -9.52 -13.15
CA LEU A 34 -9.49 -8.48 -12.92
C LEU A 34 -10.88 -9.01 -13.32
N GLY A 35 -11.89 -8.74 -12.48
CA GLY A 35 -13.25 -9.26 -12.64
C GLY A 35 -13.50 -10.64 -12.02
N ASP A 36 -12.45 -11.34 -11.56
CA ASP A 36 -12.63 -12.51 -10.69
C ASP A 36 -13.37 -12.12 -9.41
N ASP A 37 -13.92 -13.11 -8.72
CA ASP A 37 -14.64 -12.90 -7.47
C ASP A 37 -13.80 -13.20 -6.23
N ARG A 38 -14.40 -12.97 -5.06
CA ARG A 38 -13.78 -13.26 -3.77
C ARG A 38 -13.44 -14.75 -3.61
N ALA A 39 -14.26 -15.67 -4.11
CA ALA A 39 -14.02 -17.10 -3.97
C ALA A 39 -12.77 -17.52 -4.75
N ARG A 40 -12.61 -17.02 -5.98
CA ARG A 40 -11.42 -17.23 -6.79
C ARG A 40 -10.18 -16.61 -6.15
N THR A 41 -10.31 -15.41 -5.58
CA THR A 41 -9.23 -14.77 -4.82
C THR A 41 -8.73 -15.67 -3.69
N LEU A 42 -9.63 -16.20 -2.86
CA LEU A 42 -9.27 -17.07 -1.74
C LEU A 42 -8.80 -18.47 -2.16
N GLN A 43 -9.16 -18.93 -3.36
CA GLN A 43 -8.61 -20.16 -3.93
C GLN A 43 -7.12 -20.01 -4.27
N LEU A 44 -6.73 -18.87 -4.86
CA LEU A 44 -5.35 -18.60 -5.28
C LEU A 44 -4.48 -18.07 -4.14
N PHE A 45 -5.09 -17.29 -3.25
CA PHE A 45 -4.46 -16.69 -2.08
C PHE A 45 -5.23 -17.09 -0.83
N PRO A 46 -5.09 -18.36 -0.37
CA PRO A 46 -5.78 -18.82 0.82
C PRO A 46 -5.40 -17.96 2.03
N LYS A 47 -6.43 -17.47 2.72
CA LYS A 47 -6.27 -16.63 3.91
C LYS A 47 -5.61 -17.44 5.01
N LYS A 48 -4.52 -16.90 5.58
CA LYS A 48 -3.88 -17.40 6.78
C LYS A 48 -4.62 -16.85 8.01
N PRO A 49 -5.27 -17.71 8.82
CA PRO A 49 -6.03 -17.26 9.98
C PRO A 49 -5.17 -16.41 10.92
N ASN A 50 -5.71 -15.29 11.39
CA ASN A 50 -5.07 -14.33 12.30
C ASN A 50 -3.80 -13.65 11.77
N MET A 51 -3.53 -13.74 10.47
CA MET A 51 -2.36 -13.11 9.85
C MET A 51 -2.72 -12.23 8.66
N ASP A 52 -3.53 -12.76 7.74
CA ASP A 52 -3.99 -12.01 6.57
C ASP A 52 -5.20 -11.16 6.96
N GLU A 53 -5.25 -9.92 6.47
CA GLU A 53 -6.23 -8.92 6.86
C GLU A 53 -7.31 -8.77 5.77
N GLU A 54 -8.51 -8.34 6.19
CA GLU A 54 -9.59 -8.03 5.27
C GLU A 54 -10.32 -6.79 5.78
N TYR A 55 -10.39 -5.76 4.93
CA TYR A 55 -10.93 -4.46 5.26
C TYR A 55 -12.14 -4.12 4.39
N LYS A 56 -13.01 -3.26 4.91
CA LYS A 56 -14.15 -2.70 4.18
C LYS A 56 -14.12 -1.19 4.28
N TYR A 57 -14.28 -0.53 3.15
CA TYR A 57 -14.16 0.92 3.01
C TYR A 57 -15.50 1.50 2.52
N PRO A 58 -16.44 1.78 3.44
CA PRO A 58 -17.77 2.25 3.06
C PRO A 58 -17.74 3.65 2.41
N PHE A 59 -16.78 4.48 2.79
CA PHE A 59 -16.67 5.88 2.34
C PHE A 59 -16.12 6.05 0.92
N CYS A 60 -15.58 5.00 0.30
CA CYS A 60 -15.06 5.07 -1.06
C CYS A 60 -15.85 4.21 -2.05
N GLY A 61 -17.16 4.39 -2.04
CA GLY A 61 -18.05 3.65 -2.94
C GLY A 61 -18.14 2.15 -2.64
N GLY A 62 -17.84 1.77 -1.39
CA GLY A 62 -18.09 0.43 -0.86
C GLY A 62 -17.19 -0.66 -1.41
N TYR A 63 -15.88 -0.46 -1.43
CA TYR A 63 -14.94 -1.54 -1.74
C TYR A 63 -14.49 -2.30 -0.49
N SER A 64 -13.96 -3.50 -0.72
CA SER A 64 -13.22 -4.29 0.27
C SER A 64 -11.81 -4.58 -0.22
N GLU A 65 -10.93 -4.90 0.72
CA GLU A 65 -9.55 -5.25 0.46
C GLU A 65 -9.24 -6.58 1.14
N ILE A 66 -8.52 -7.46 0.45
CA ILE A 66 -7.87 -8.63 1.04
C ILE A 66 -6.36 -8.39 0.97
N HIS A 67 -5.72 -8.32 2.13
CA HIS A 67 -4.27 -8.22 2.26
C HIS A 67 -3.70 -9.60 2.58
N TRP A 68 -3.04 -10.22 1.60
CA TRP A 68 -2.41 -11.52 1.72
C TRP A 68 -0.90 -11.38 1.87
N LEU A 69 -0.32 -11.98 2.91
CA LEU A 69 1.10 -11.88 3.22
C LEU A 69 1.93 -13.01 2.58
N ASP A 70 3.14 -12.68 2.09
CA ASP A 70 4.09 -13.64 1.53
C ASP A 70 5.10 -14.13 2.59
N PHE A 71 4.72 -15.16 3.33
CA PHE A 71 5.53 -15.67 4.44
C PHE A 71 6.84 -16.33 4.01
N GLU A 72 6.88 -16.88 2.80
CA GLU A 72 8.12 -17.46 2.27
C GLU A 72 9.18 -16.36 2.05
N LYS A 73 8.72 -15.15 1.71
CA LYS A 73 9.58 -13.99 1.49
C LYS A 73 9.69 -13.07 2.71
N LYS A 74 8.87 -13.28 3.73
CA LYS A 74 8.81 -12.46 4.96
C LYS A 74 8.60 -10.97 4.64
N ILE A 75 7.69 -10.71 3.72
CA ILE A 75 7.31 -9.38 3.25
C ILE A 75 5.81 -9.37 2.94
N ASP A 76 5.26 -8.20 2.64
CA ASP A 76 3.93 -8.05 2.08
C ASP A 76 3.76 -8.94 0.83
N GLY A 77 2.53 -9.34 0.54
CA GLY A 77 2.25 -10.22 -0.59
C GLY A 77 1.44 -9.52 -1.66
N VAL A 78 0.13 -9.76 -1.62
CA VAL A 78 -0.82 -9.28 -2.62
C VAL A 78 -1.96 -8.57 -1.91
N PHE A 79 -2.32 -7.39 -2.41
CA PHE A 79 -3.50 -6.64 -1.99
C PHE A 79 -4.54 -6.76 -3.11
N VAL A 80 -5.75 -7.19 -2.77
CA VAL A 80 -6.82 -7.40 -3.75
C VAL A 80 -7.98 -6.52 -3.38
N TYR A 81 -8.31 -5.58 -4.28
CA TYR A 81 -9.41 -4.64 -4.09
C TYR A 81 -10.64 -5.14 -4.85
N LEU A 82 -11.75 -5.29 -4.14
CA LEU A 82 -13.01 -5.76 -4.69
C LEU A 82 -14.09 -4.68 -4.58
N LYS A 83 -14.88 -4.51 -5.64
CA LYS A 83 -16.09 -3.67 -5.64
C LYS A 83 -17.24 -4.49 -6.19
N ALA A 84 -18.37 -4.51 -5.48
CA ALA A 84 -19.51 -5.38 -5.79
C ALA A 84 -19.07 -6.85 -6.00
N GLU A 85 -18.22 -7.36 -5.10
CA GLU A 85 -17.66 -8.72 -5.11
C GLU A 85 -16.79 -9.06 -6.33
N ARG A 86 -16.34 -8.06 -7.10
CA ARG A 86 -15.48 -8.23 -8.28
C ARG A 86 -14.13 -7.55 -8.06
N VAL A 87 -13.04 -8.23 -8.41
CA VAL A 87 -11.69 -7.68 -8.37
C VAL A 87 -11.57 -6.53 -9.36
N ILE A 88 -11.22 -5.35 -8.87
CA ILE A 88 -11.04 -4.14 -9.69
C ILE A 88 -9.59 -3.67 -9.78
N GLN A 89 -8.78 -4.07 -8.80
CA GLN A 89 -7.36 -3.73 -8.70
C GLN A 89 -6.62 -4.81 -7.92
N ILE A 90 -5.38 -5.09 -8.33
CA ILE A 90 -4.49 -6.06 -7.68
C ILE A 90 -3.12 -5.41 -7.52
N GLU A 91 -2.59 -5.37 -6.30
CA GLU A 91 -1.25 -4.85 -6.01
C GLU A 91 -0.34 -5.98 -5.57
N SER A 92 0.86 -6.04 -6.16
CA SER A 92 1.89 -7.00 -5.79
C SER A 92 3.06 -6.29 -5.12
N ALA A 93 3.30 -6.65 -3.85
CA ALA A 93 4.39 -6.16 -3.00
C ALA A 93 5.42 -7.26 -2.67
N THR A 94 5.49 -8.31 -3.51
CA THR A 94 6.38 -9.47 -3.32
C THR A 94 7.21 -9.73 -4.58
N PRO A 95 8.46 -10.23 -4.47
CA PRO A 95 9.25 -10.65 -5.64
C PRO A 95 8.75 -11.94 -6.30
N ARG A 96 7.70 -12.57 -5.75
CA ARG A 96 7.07 -13.78 -6.29
C ARG A 96 6.49 -13.54 -7.69
N PHE A 97 5.96 -12.34 -7.94
CA PHE A 97 5.36 -11.96 -9.21
C PHE A 97 6.20 -10.90 -9.92
N ARG A 98 6.23 -10.97 -11.25
CA ARG A 98 6.97 -10.02 -12.08
C ARG A 98 6.32 -9.80 -13.44
N THR A 99 6.51 -8.64 -14.05
CA THR A 99 6.12 -8.45 -15.45
C THR A 99 6.97 -9.33 -16.38
N ARG A 100 6.58 -9.43 -17.66
CA ARG A 100 7.35 -10.18 -18.66
C ARG A 100 8.78 -9.64 -18.83
N GLU A 101 8.95 -8.35 -18.59
CA GLU A 101 10.22 -7.62 -18.63
C GLU A 101 11.04 -7.78 -17.34
N GLY A 102 10.51 -8.52 -16.36
CA GLY A 102 11.18 -8.82 -15.10
C GLY A 102 11.02 -7.75 -14.03
N ILE A 103 10.10 -6.80 -14.19
CA ILE A 103 9.84 -5.76 -13.19
C ILE A 103 9.07 -6.36 -12.02
N THR A 104 9.57 -6.11 -10.82
CA THR A 104 9.00 -6.49 -9.52
C THR A 104 9.45 -5.48 -8.45
N ILE A 105 9.17 -5.74 -7.17
CA ILE A 105 9.64 -4.88 -6.07
C ILE A 105 11.16 -4.65 -6.14
N TYR A 106 11.61 -3.49 -5.68
CA TYR A 106 12.99 -3.01 -5.73
C TYR A 106 13.57 -2.76 -7.14
N SER A 107 12.78 -2.96 -8.20
CA SER A 107 13.16 -2.51 -9.55
C SER A 107 13.41 -1.01 -9.56
N SER A 108 14.31 -0.59 -10.46
CA SER A 108 14.69 0.82 -10.54
C SER A 108 13.78 1.60 -11.51
N PRO A 109 13.62 2.92 -11.30
CA PRO A 109 12.93 3.80 -12.24
C PRO A 109 13.48 3.74 -13.67
N GLU A 110 14.77 3.53 -13.84
CA GLU A 110 15.39 3.45 -15.17
C GLU A 110 14.92 2.19 -15.92
N LEU A 111 14.79 1.06 -15.21
CA LEU A 111 14.25 -0.17 -15.79
C LEU A 111 12.78 -0.01 -16.18
N LEU A 112 11.98 0.64 -15.32
CA LEU A 112 10.59 0.99 -15.61
C LEU A 112 10.47 1.82 -16.89
N ARG A 113 11.19 2.94 -16.95
CA ARG A 113 11.15 3.88 -18.08
C ARG A 113 11.57 3.21 -19.40
N LYS A 114 12.51 2.28 -19.35
CA LYS A 114 12.94 1.51 -20.53
C LYS A 114 11.83 0.65 -21.13
N HIS A 115 10.96 0.07 -20.30
CA HIS A 115 9.95 -0.91 -20.72
C HIS A 115 8.53 -0.34 -20.81
N PHE A 116 8.29 0.80 -20.16
CA PHE A 116 7.03 1.52 -20.15
C PHE A 116 7.26 3.00 -20.52
N PRO A 117 7.33 3.33 -21.83
CA PRO A 117 7.71 4.64 -22.33
C PRO A 117 6.58 5.69 -22.38
N GLU A 118 5.36 5.33 -21.96
CA GLU A 118 4.18 6.22 -21.96
C GLU A 118 3.59 6.42 -20.54
N MET A 119 4.45 6.51 -19.52
CA MET A 119 4.02 6.65 -18.13
C MET A 119 3.76 8.10 -17.75
N ARG A 120 2.61 8.35 -17.13
CA ARG A 120 2.32 9.58 -16.37
C ARG A 120 2.86 9.43 -14.95
N ALA A 121 3.27 10.52 -14.32
CA ALA A 121 3.74 10.49 -12.94
C ALA A 121 2.79 11.25 -12.02
N PHE A 122 2.64 10.77 -10.80
CA PHE A 122 1.79 11.37 -9.79
C PHE A 122 2.47 11.31 -8.43
N VAL A 123 2.08 12.19 -7.52
CA VAL A 123 2.43 12.16 -6.11
C VAL A 123 1.16 12.00 -5.28
N LEU A 124 1.24 11.14 -4.27
CA LEU A 124 0.26 11.07 -3.20
C LEU A 124 0.79 11.90 -2.03
N LEU A 125 0.40 13.16 -1.92
CA LEU A 125 0.86 14.04 -0.85
C LEU A 125 0.34 13.54 0.51
N ASN A 126 1.10 13.82 1.57
CA ASN A 126 0.83 13.37 2.93
C ASN A 126 0.87 11.85 3.10
N SER A 127 1.60 11.14 2.24
CA SER A 127 1.89 9.69 2.37
C SER A 127 3.29 9.41 2.91
N GLY A 128 4.07 10.46 3.19
CA GLY A 128 5.42 10.35 3.74
C GLY A 128 5.46 9.76 5.15
N GLY A 129 5.74 8.47 5.24
CA GLY A 129 6.04 7.76 6.49
C GLY A 129 7.48 7.28 6.56
N THR A 130 7.94 6.85 7.74
CA THR A 130 9.28 6.26 7.94
C THR A 130 9.52 5.06 7.03
N VAL A 131 8.48 4.23 6.82
CA VAL A 131 8.49 3.06 5.93
C VAL A 131 8.75 3.45 4.46
N ASN A 132 8.32 4.66 4.06
CA ASN A 132 8.50 5.20 2.70
C ASN A 132 9.79 6.03 2.57
N GLY A 133 10.67 5.98 3.59
CA GLY A 133 11.90 6.74 3.64
C GLY A 133 11.73 8.22 4.00
N GLY A 134 10.58 8.60 4.55
CA GLY A 134 10.26 9.98 4.95
C GLY A 134 9.90 10.90 3.79
N LYS A 135 9.54 10.34 2.63
CA LYS A 135 9.06 11.08 1.46
C LYS A 135 7.71 10.56 1.01
N ASP A 136 6.89 11.44 0.43
CA ASP A 136 5.65 11.07 -0.24
C ASP A 136 5.90 10.05 -1.36
N LEU A 137 4.95 9.13 -1.53
CA LEU A 137 4.93 8.12 -2.57
C LEU A 137 4.74 8.76 -3.94
N ILE A 138 5.46 8.22 -4.92
CA ILE A 138 5.35 8.59 -6.32
C ILE A 138 4.76 7.41 -7.07
N TYR A 139 3.88 7.68 -8.02
CA TYR A 139 3.27 6.64 -8.85
C TYR A 139 3.56 6.92 -10.31
N TRP A 140 3.99 5.90 -11.02
CA TRP A 140 4.06 5.93 -12.48
C TRP A 140 2.94 5.07 -13.06
N VAL A 141 2.09 5.65 -13.89
CA VAL A 141 0.84 5.04 -14.35
C VAL A 141 0.81 5.01 -15.88
N ASP A 142 0.65 3.80 -16.43
CA ASP A 142 0.32 3.57 -17.84
C ASP A 142 -1.14 3.12 -17.90
N GLN A 143 -1.99 4.13 -18.10
CA GLN A 143 -3.43 3.98 -18.04
C GLN A 143 -3.97 3.16 -19.20
N LYS A 144 -3.33 3.22 -20.35
CA LYS A 144 -3.71 2.46 -21.54
C LYS A 144 -3.45 0.97 -21.34
N ARG A 145 -2.35 0.62 -20.67
CA ARG A 145 -2.02 -0.78 -20.34
C ARG A 145 -2.67 -1.28 -19.06
N GLY A 146 -3.23 -0.40 -18.22
CA GLY A 146 -3.82 -0.80 -16.93
C GLY A 146 -2.77 -1.27 -15.92
N ILE A 147 -1.63 -0.57 -15.85
CA ILE A 147 -0.56 -0.86 -14.89
C ILE A 147 -0.02 0.41 -14.27
N ALA A 148 0.27 0.34 -12.97
CA ALA A 148 0.93 1.39 -12.23
C ALA A 148 2.05 0.82 -11.35
N PHE A 149 2.97 1.69 -10.96
CA PHE A 149 4.09 1.37 -10.10
C PHE A 149 4.19 2.39 -8.99
N GLU A 150 4.07 1.92 -7.74
CA GLU A 150 4.31 2.74 -6.56
C GLU A 150 5.81 2.79 -6.26
N LEU A 151 6.34 3.98 -6.04
CA LEU A 151 7.74 4.27 -5.85
C LEU A 151 7.98 4.92 -4.48
N TYR A 152 8.59 4.15 -3.58
CA TYR A 152 9.04 4.65 -2.28
C TYR A 152 10.50 5.14 -2.35
N TYR A 153 10.91 5.97 -1.38
CA TYR A 153 12.30 6.41 -1.29
C TYR A 153 13.12 5.45 -0.43
N ASP A 154 14.04 4.71 -1.04
CA ASP A 154 14.95 3.84 -0.30
C ASP A 154 16.16 4.65 0.21
N ARG A 155 16.17 4.91 1.52
CA ARG A 155 17.24 5.69 2.18
C ARG A 155 18.62 5.04 2.07
N ARG A 156 18.71 3.72 1.90
CA ARG A 156 19.98 2.97 1.84
C ARG A 156 20.72 3.26 0.54
N VAL A 157 19.98 3.31 -0.57
CA VAL A 157 20.52 3.62 -1.91
C VAL A 157 20.26 5.06 -2.33
N ARG A 158 19.62 5.85 -1.47
CA ARG A 158 19.27 7.27 -1.69
C ARG A 158 18.55 7.52 -3.02
N ASN A 159 17.66 6.61 -3.40
CA ASN A 159 16.93 6.67 -4.66
C ASN A 159 15.54 6.02 -4.54
N ARG A 160 14.65 6.31 -5.48
CA ARG A 160 13.33 5.70 -5.59
C ARG A 160 13.44 4.25 -6.07
N ARG A 161 12.55 3.39 -5.56
CA ARG A 161 12.46 1.97 -5.91
C ARG A 161 11.00 1.56 -5.98
N VAL A 162 10.68 0.55 -6.80
CA VAL A 162 9.34 -0.04 -6.83
C VAL A 162 9.02 -0.64 -5.46
N TRP A 163 7.94 -0.17 -4.83
CA TRP A 163 7.32 -0.80 -3.68
C TRP A 163 6.27 -1.81 -4.14
N LYS A 164 5.37 -1.37 -5.03
CA LYS A 164 4.26 -2.18 -5.55
C LYS A 164 4.17 -2.10 -7.06
N THR A 165 3.79 -3.22 -7.67
CA THR A 165 3.30 -3.26 -9.05
C THR A 165 1.79 -3.47 -9.02
N ILE A 166 1.04 -2.58 -9.67
CA ILE A 166 -0.41 -2.48 -9.52
C ILE A 166 -1.07 -2.71 -10.87
N VAL A 167 -2.03 -3.63 -10.93
CA VAL A 167 -2.84 -3.95 -12.12
C VAL A 167 -4.27 -3.47 -11.89
N PHE A 168 -4.82 -2.74 -12.85
CA PHE A 168 -6.19 -2.20 -12.83
C PHE A 168 -6.78 -2.18 -14.24
N ASN A 169 -8.08 -1.90 -14.36
CA ASN A 169 -8.76 -1.97 -15.66
C ASN A 169 -8.16 -0.96 -16.67
N PRO A 170 -7.76 -1.40 -17.88
CA PRO A 170 -7.25 -0.50 -18.91
C PRO A 170 -8.22 0.63 -19.25
N GLY A 171 -7.69 1.85 -19.39
CA GLY A 171 -8.46 3.04 -19.76
C GLY A 171 -9.30 3.65 -18.65
N THR A 172 -9.39 3.04 -17.46
CA THR A 172 -10.09 3.63 -16.31
C THR A 172 -9.16 4.55 -15.52
N GLU A 173 -9.72 5.52 -14.79
CA GLU A 173 -8.96 6.32 -13.83
C GLU A 173 -8.27 5.42 -12.80
N PHE A 174 -6.98 5.64 -12.61
CA PHE A 174 -6.21 4.95 -11.58
C PHE A 174 -6.35 5.69 -10.25
N GLN A 175 -6.59 4.93 -9.18
CA GLN A 175 -6.62 5.42 -7.82
C GLN A 175 -5.72 4.53 -6.95
N PRO A 176 -4.71 5.08 -6.24
CA PRO A 176 -3.93 4.29 -5.29
C PRO A 176 -4.86 3.69 -4.23
N GLU A 177 -4.61 2.45 -3.82
CA GLU A 177 -5.37 1.74 -2.78
C GLU A 177 -6.91 1.69 -3.03
N GLY A 178 -7.33 1.81 -4.29
CA GLY A 178 -8.73 1.84 -4.72
C GLY A 178 -9.45 3.17 -4.49
N CYS A 179 -8.98 4.03 -3.58
CA CYS A 179 -9.35 5.45 -3.51
C CYS A 179 -8.33 6.27 -2.73
N VAL A 180 -8.28 7.56 -3.04
CA VAL A 180 -7.56 8.55 -2.24
C VAL A 180 -8.49 9.11 -1.18
N VAL A 181 -8.07 9.07 0.08
CA VAL A 181 -8.81 9.66 1.21
C VAL A 181 -8.05 10.77 1.89
N GLU A 182 -8.78 11.73 2.43
CA GLU A 182 -8.18 12.77 3.27
C GLU A 182 -7.43 12.15 4.46
N PRO A 183 -6.26 12.69 4.84
CA PRO A 183 -5.68 13.95 4.38
C PRO A 183 -4.81 13.85 3.12
N GLN A 184 -4.75 12.69 2.46
CA GLN A 184 -3.94 12.53 1.26
C GLN A 184 -4.56 13.25 0.08
N THR A 185 -3.70 13.75 -0.82
CA THR A 185 -4.14 14.38 -2.06
C THR A 185 -3.33 13.87 -3.24
N TRP A 186 -3.99 13.77 -4.39
CA TRP A 186 -3.44 13.19 -5.60
C TRP A 186 -3.12 14.26 -6.62
N HIS A 187 -1.85 14.38 -7.02
CA HIS A 187 -1.42 15.41 -7.96
C HIS A 187 -0.58 14.81 -9.08
N GLU A 188 -0.90 15.20 -10.31
CA GLU A 188 -0.07 14.87 -11.47
C GLU A 188 1.23 15.68 -11.46
N LEU A 189 2.29 15.04 -11.92
CA LEU A 189 3.62 15.60 -12.10
C LEU A 189 4.04 15.50 -13.56
N GLU A 190 5.18 16.09 -13.90
CA GLU A 190 5.85 15.84 -15.17
C GLU A 190 6.10 14.34 -15.37
N PRO A 191 5.93 13.79 -16.59
CA PRO A 191 6.17 12.39 -16.88
C PRO A 191 7.54 11.92 -16.36
N TYR A 192 7.55 10.77 -15.69
CA TYR A 192 8.75 10.20 -15.03
C TYR A 192 9.36 11.03 -13.91
N ALA A 193 8.65 12.02 -13.35
CA ALA A 193 9.11 12.69 -12.14
C ALA A 193 9.28 11.67 -10.99
N LEU A 194 10.35 11.84 -10.21
CA LEU A 194 10.68 11.01 -9.04
C LEU A 194 10.54 11.74 -7.71
N ASP A 195 10.28 13.04 -7.78
CA ASP A 195 9.99 13.91 -6.67
C ASP A 195 9.10 15.06 -7.19
N PRO A 196 8.17 15.58 -6.36
CA PRO A 196 7.38 16.74 -6.72
C PRO A 196 8.28 17.98 -6.86
N LEU A 197 7.85 18.95 -7.67
CA LEU A 197 8.51 20.25 -7.74
C LEU A 197 8.47 20.91 -6.36
N ARG A 198 9.54 21.63 -5.99
CA ARG A 198 9.68 22.27 -4.66
C ARG A 198 8.47 23.10 -4.21
N ASN A 199 7.70 23.65 -5.15
CA ASN A 199 6.55 24.49 -4.84
C ASN A 199 5.32 23.68 -4.40
N LEU A 200 5.13 22.45 -4.89
CA LEU A 200 4.04 21.56 -4.44
C LEU A 200 4.27 21.09 -2.99
N ASN A 201 5.53 20.90 -2.58
CA ASN A 201 5.89 20.60 -1.19
C ASN A 201 5.57 21.75 -0.22
N LYS A 202 5.40 22.98 -0.72
CA LYS A 202 5.05 24.15 0.10
C LYS A 202 3.55 24.22 0.40
N GLU A 203 2.71 23.57 -0.41
CA GLU A 203 1.27 23.44 -0.14
C GLU A 203 0.94 22.25 0.75
N SER A 204 1.73 21.16 0.71
CA SER A 204 1.59 20.02 1.63
C SER A 204 2.26 20.22 2.99
N SER A 205 3.04 21.30 3.18
CA SER A 205 3.49 21.71 4.51
C SER A 205 2.32 22.28 5.30
N ARG A 206 1.41 21.40 5.73
CA ARG A 206 0.70 21.63 6.98
C ARG A 206 1.80 21.86 8.01
N ASN A 207 1.76 23.02 8.66
CA ASN A 207 2.66 23.42 9.74
C ASN A 207 2.42 22.53 10.97
N VAL A 208 2.66 21.22 10.84
CA VAL A 208 2.69 20.30 11.97
C VAL A 208 4.02 20.57 12.64
N ASP A 209 3.95 21.40 13.66
CA ASP A 209 5.04 21.60 14.61
C ASP A 209 5.31 20.25 15.30
N GLN A 210 6.33 19.55 14.84
CA GLN A 210 6.70 18.22 15.30
C GLN A 210 7.08 18.24 16.79
N SER A 211 7.72 19.31 17.25
CA SER A 211 8.07 19.50 18.66
C SER A 211 6.80 19.67 19.50
N ARG A 212 5.84 20.45 19.02
CA ARG A 212 4.53 20.59 19.67
C ARG A 212 3.78 19.26 19.70
N LEU A 213 3.71 18.56 18.56
CA LEU A 213 3.02 17.27 18.47
C LEU A 213 3.62 16.24 19.42
N TRP A 214 4.95 16.13 19.45
CA TRP A 214 5.66 15.20 20.33
C TRP A 214 5.42 15.55 21.81
N SER A 215 5.53 16.82 22.17
CA SER A 215 5.23 17.29 23.53
C SER A 215 3.77 17.01 23.93
N THR A 216 2.82 17.19 23.01
CA THR A 216 1.41 16.88 23.26
C THR A 216 1.18 15.37 23.46
N LEU A 217 1.81 14.52 22.64
CA LEU A 217 1.70 13.06 22.79
C LEU A 217 2.33 12.59 24.12
N GLU A 218 3.48 13.15 24.49
CA GLU A 218 4.13 12.89 25.77
C GLU A 218 3.24 13.32 26.95
N LYS A 219 2.65 14.53 26.89
CA LYS A 219 1.70 15.01 27.89
C LYS A 219 0.48 14.09 28.02
N LEU A 220 -0.10 13.67 26.90
CA LEU A 220 -1.25 12.77 26.87
C LEU A 220 -0.93 11.42 27.50
N SER A 221 0.28 10.93 27.30
CA SER A 221 0.71 9.66 27.89
C SER A 221 1.04 9.75 29.38
N GLU A 222 1.12 10.92 30.00
CA GLU A 222 1.17 11.03 31.48
C GLU A 222 -0.12 10.48 32.09
N PHE A 223 -1.24 10.60 31.38
CA PHE A 223 -2.52 10.10 31.81
C PHE A 223 -2.65 8.59 31.52
N GLY A 224 -2.67 7.78 32.58
CA GLY A 224 -2.83 6.33 32.49
C GLY A 224 -1.52 5.54 32.43
N ARG A 225 -0.38 6.22 32.47
CA ARG A 225 0.93 5.59 32.64
C ARG A 225 1.17 5.21 34.10
N PRO A 226 1.79 4.06 34.39
CA PRO A 226 2.16 3.68 35.74
C PRO A 226 3.04 4.75 36.42
N VAL A 227 2.80 4.99 37.71
CA VAL A 227 3.57 5.97 38.51
C VAL A 227 5.06 5.60 38.49
N GLY A 228 5.91 6.55 38.12
CA GLY A 228 7.36 6.36 38.03
C GLY A 228 7.85 5.72 36.73
N ALA A 229 6.97 5.47 35.75
CA ALA A 229 7.35 4.92 34.46
C ALA A 229 7.56 6.00 33.39
N ASP A 230 8.34 5.67 32.37
CA ASP A 230 8.63 6.53 31.23
C ASP A 230 7.62 6.32 30.08
N PHE A 231 7.80 7.08 28.99
CA PHE A 231 6.89 7.09 27.85
C PHE A 231 6.71 5.70 27.23
N ASP A 232 7.75 4.88 27.27
CA ASP A 232 7.80 3.56 26.65
C ASP A 232 6.98 2.51 27.42
N ALA A 233 6.64 2.79 28.67
CA ALA A 233 5.82 1.89 29.50
C ALA A 233 4.35 1.79 29.04
N GLY A 234 3.91 2.67 28.14
CA GLY A 234 2.55 2.69 27.62
C GLY A 234 1.50 3.13 28.66
N VAL A 235 0.23 3.06 28.26
CA VAL A 235 -0.91 3.44 29.12
C VAL A 235 -1.81 2.25 29.40
N THR A 236 -2.15 2.07 30.68
CA THR A 236 -3.06 1.02 31.15
C THR A 236 -4.52 1.42 30.91
N ARG A 237 -5.29 0.59 30.18
CA ARG A 237 -6.72 0.86 29.89
C ARG A 237 -7.62 0.39 31.03
N VAL A 238 -7.99 1.30 31.92
CA VAL A 238 -9.18 1.13 32.77
C VAL A 238 -10.17 2.25 32.45
N GLY A 239 -11.26 1.87 31.77
CA GLY A 239 -12.35 2.77 31.41
C GLY A 239 -12.89 3.51 32.63
N PHE A 240 -13.00 4.83 32.58
CA PHE A 240 -13.54 5.74 33.63
C PHE A 240 -12.66 5.93 34.87
N SER A 241 -11.35 5.69 34.79
CA SER A 241 -10.42 6.14 35.83
C SER A 241 -10.28 7.67 35.85
N ASP A 242 -9.90 8.24 36.99
CA ASP A 242 -9.63 9.68 37.13
C ASP A 242 -8.60 10.17 36.10
N ALA A 243 -7.63 9.31 35.76
CA ALA A 243 -6.63 9.57 34.72
C ALA A 243 -7.28 9.72 33.32
N GLU A 244 -8.28 8.91 32.99
CA GLU A 244 -8.97 9.01 31.70
C GLU A 244 -9.86 10.27 31.62
N LEU A 245 -10.53 10.62 32.72
CA LEU A 245 -11.33 11.85 32.78
C LEU A 245 -10.44 13.09 32.63
N ALA A 246 -9.29 13.12 33.29
CA ALA A 246 -8.31 14.20 33.14
C ALA A 246 -7.71 14.27 31.71
N ALA A 247 -7.44 13.12 31.08
CA ALA A 247 -6.98 13.07 29.70
C ALA A 247 -8.03 13.65 28.73
N ARG A 248 -9.30 13.29 28.92
CA ARG A 248 -10.40 13.81 28.11
C ARG A 248 -10.55 15.32 28.29
N GLU A 249 -10.50 15.81 29.51
CA GLU A 249 -10.55 17.25 29.79
C GLU A 249 -9.41 18.01 29.11
N TYR A 250 -8.19 17.48 29.17
CA TYR A 250 -7.03 18.07 28.49
C TYR A 250 -7.20 18.09 26.97
N VAL A 251 -7.64 16.99 26.36
CA VAL A 251 -7.92 16.94 24.90
C VAL A 251 -9.01 17.94 24.51
N MET A 252 -10.09 18.04 25.30
CA MET A 252 -11.15 19.02 25.07
C MET A 252 -10.63 20.45 25.16
N GLY A 253 -9.68 20.74 26.06
CA GLY A 253 -8.97 22.02 26.13
C GLY A 253 -8.22 22.34 24.83
N LEU A 254 -7.40 21.40 24.34
CA LEU A 254 -6.68 21.56 23.07
C LEU A 254 -7.60 21.82 21.88
N MET A 255 -8.76 21.16 21.84
CA MET A 255 -9.76 21.38 20.80
C MET A 255 -10.35 22.78 20.86
N ARG A 256 -10.65 23.30 22.06
CA ARG A 256 -11.14 24.68 22.25
C ARG A 256 -10.09 25.72 21.90
N ASP A 257 -8.83 25.51 22.28
CA ASP A 257 -7.70 26.41 21.95
C ASP A 257 -7.47 26.48 20.42
N ALA A 258 -7.79 25.40 19.71
CA ALA A 258 -7.78 25.37 18.25
C ALA A 258 -9.05 25.98 17.61
N GLY A 259 -9.96 26.57 18.39
CA GLY A 259 -11.18 27.21 17.92
C GLY A 259 -12.34 26.26 17.62
N LEU A 260 -12.26 24.99 18.06
CA LEU A 260 -13.32 24.00 17.83
C LEU A 260 -14.36 24.04 18.94
N ALA A 261 -15.63 23.93 18.57
CA ALA A 261 -16.73 23.76 19.53
C ALA A 261 -16.85 22.28 19.94
N VAL A 262 -16.50 21.97 21.18
CA VAL A 262 -16.65 20.63 21.77
C VAL A 262 -18.07 20.50 22.35
N ARG A 263 -18.82 19.47 21.94
CA ARG A 263 -20.15 19.12 22.47
C ARG A 263 -20.10 17.83 23.27
#